data_AF-V4NC76-F1
#
_entry.id   AF-V4NC76-F1
#
_cell.length_a   1.000
_cell.length_b   1.000
_cell.length_c   1.000
_cell.angle_alpha   90.00
_cell.angle_beta   90.00
_cell.angle_gamma   90.00
#
_symmetry.space_group_name_H-M   'P 1'
#
loop_
_entity.id
_entity.type
_entity.pdbx_description
1 polymer ?
#
loop_
_entity_poly.entity_id
_entity_poly.type
_entity_poly.pdbx_seq_one_letter_code
_entity_poly.pdbx_strand_id
1 'polypeptide(L)'
;MGVIADKRLSLIRGLIKALPQHSLRSLELALGLTHDEPLVEVRNLISIELEFRYVKEAVFAPFLPLFRGRADGLEGVRFPAWVLDNIWSALEIREPELYVQSRYALRGLRTEDPTPVVFFRLVTAAAQICRDNPHDILPAKPDATDGKAVAEFASYLDLHRISRALMSKLPDLLGRIDADRATVLRLMFKDACAIDPGGGFRLLEILFANLDEGPQIIKFVATVSDRASERFLASSELAVFGERILSVIEARLADLKAYIGGRGKVCEDL
;
A
#
# COMPACT_ATOMS: atom_id res chain seq x y z
N MET A 1 13.39 -33.47 14.89
CA MET A 1 14.17 -33.54 13.63
C MET A 1 13.15 -33.50 12.51
N GLY A 2 13.21 -32.50 11.63
CA GLY A 2 12.25 -32.38 10.52
C GLY A 2 12.35 -33.55 9.55
N VAL A 3 11.24 -33.95 8.94
CA VAL A 3 11.22 -35.06 7.97
C VAL A 3 11.88 -34.64 6.66
N ILE A 4 11.84 -33.34 6.36
CA ILE A 4 12.55 -32.73 5.25
C ILE A 4 13.97 -32.32 5.69
N ALA A 5 14.99 -32.72 4.93
CA ALA A 5 16.36 -32.27 5.14
C ALA A 5 16.48 -30.73 5.09
N ASP A 6 17.22 -30.12 6.02
CA ASP A 6 17.32 -28.65 6.19
C ASP A 6 17.62 -27.88 4.90
N LYS A 7 18.51 -28.41 4.05
CA LYS A 7 18.84 -27.80 2.76
C LYS A 7 17.66 -27.78 1.78
N ARG A 8 16.79 -28.78 1.82
CA ARG A 8 15.57 -28.82 1.00
C ARG A 8 14.51 -27.89 1.60
N LEU A 9 14.41 -27.84 2.92
CA LEU A 9 13.50 -26.94 3.64
C LEU A 9 13.79 -25.46 3.31
N SER A 10 15.06 -25.06 3.27
CA SER A 10 15.44 -23.69 2.91
C SER A 10 15.08 -23.33 1.46
N LEU A 11 15.26 -24.26 0.52
CA LEU A 11 14.82 -24.09 -0.88
C LEU A 11 13.30 -23.95 -0.98
N ILE A 12 12.55 -24.79 -0.26
CA ILE A 12 11.08 -24.72 -0.22
C ILE A 12 10.62 -23.37 0.34
N ARG A 13 11.23 -22.89 1.44
CA ARG A 13 10.93 -21.56 2.00
C ARG A 13 11.20 -20.44 0.98
N GLY A 14 12.30 -20.52 0.24
CA GLY A 14 12.61 -19.57 -0.84
C GLY A 14 11.54 -19.57 -1.93
N LEU A 15 11.07 -20.75 -2.35
CA LEU A 15 10.00 -20.89 -3.34
C LEU A 15 8.67 -20.33 -2.83
N ILE A 16 8.28 -20.68 -1.60
CA ILE A 16 7.04 -20.19 -0.98
C ILE A 16 7.01 -18.66 -0.94
N LYS A 17 8.13 -18.02 -0.56
CA LYS A 17 8.25 -16.55 -0.56
C LYS A 17 8.09 -15.93 -1.96
N ALA A 18 8.58 -16.59 -3.01
CA ALA A 18 8.49 -16.09 -4.37
C ALA A 18 7.09 -16.29 -5.01
N LEU A 19 6.24 -17.15 -4.46
CA LEU A 19 4.94 -17.46 -5.06
C LEU A 19 3.92 -16.34 -4.89
N PRO A 20 3.04 -16.11 -5.90
CA PRO A 20 1.87 -15.24 -5.75
C PRO A 20 0.90 -15.75 -4.68
N GLN A 21 0.19 -14.84 -4.01
CA GLN A 21 -0.72 -15.18 -2.92
C GLN A 21 -1.87 -16.12 -3.36
N HIS A 22 -2.41 -15.96 -4.56
CA HIS A 22 -3.46 -16.85 -5.06
C HIS A 22 -2.95 -18.29 -5.22
N SER A 23 -1.71 -18.47 -5.69
CA SER A 23 -1.07 -19.78 -5.80
C SER A 23 -0.84 -20.41 -4.43
N LEU A 24 -0.42 -19.61 -3.43
CA LEU A 24 -0.26 -20.08 -2.05
C LEU A 24 -1.59 -20.53 -1.43
N ARG A 25 -2.69 -19.80 -1.66
CA ARG A 25 -4.03 -20.22 -1.21
C ARG A 25 -4.46 -21.53 -1.87
N SER A 26 -4.24 -21.68 -3.19
CA SER A 26 -4.55 -22.93 -3.89
C SER A 26 -3.75 -24.10 -3.34
N LEU A 27 -2.48 -23.91 -3.02
CA LEU A 27 -1.63 -24.94 -2.40
C LEU A 27 -2.07 -25.27 -0.98
N GLU A 28 -2.43 -24.28 -0.16
CA GLU A 28 -2.96 -24.50 1.19
C GLU A 28 -4.23 -25.37 1.15
N LEU A 29 -5.16 -25.06 0.25
CA LEU A 29 -6.38 -25.84 0.05
C LEU A 29 -6.06 -27.27 -0.43
N ALA A 30 -5.18 -27.42 -1.41
CA ALA A 30 -4.80 -28.73 -1.96
C ALA A 30 -4.13 -29.63 -0.92
N LEU A 31 -3.35 -29.06 -0.01
CA LEU A 31 -2.65 -29.79 1.06
C LEU A 31 -3.51 -29.94 2.33
N GLY A 32 -4.69 -29.35 2.40
CA GLY A 32 -5.52 -29.27 3.62
C GLY A 32 -5.87 -30.62 4.24
N LEU A 33 -6.07 -31.65 3.41
CA LEU A 33 -6.47 -33.01 3.82
C LEU A 33 -5.33 -34.03 3.79
N THR A 34 -4.09 -33.59 3.56
CA THR A 34 -2.96 -34.53 3.54
C THR A 34 -2.61 -35.01 4.95
N HIS A 35 -2.29 -36.30 5.04
CA HIS A 35 -1.76 -36.95 6.24
C HIS A 35 -0.27 -37.32 6.09
N ASP A 36 0.31 -37.07 4.92
CA ASP A 36 1.73 -37.30 4.65
C ASP A 36 2.58 -36.24 5.38
N GLU A 37 3.45 -36.69 6.28
CA GLU A 37 4.19 -35.85 7.22
C GLU A 37 5.04 -34.75 6.54
N PRO A 38 5.85 -35.03 5.49
CA PRO A 38 6.52 -33.99 4.72
C PRO A 38 5.56 -33.01 4.03
N LEU A 39 4.39 -33.45 3.55
CA LEU A 39 3.41 -32.53 2.96
C LEU A 39 2.71 -31.66 4.01
N VAL A 40 2.50 -32.20 5.21
CA VAL A 40 2.05 -31.43 6.38
C VAL A 40 3.08 -30.36 6.76
N GLU A 41 4.37 -30.68 6.72
CA GLU A 41 5.45 -29.72 6.98
C GLU A 41 5.41 -28.56 5.96
N VAL A 42 5.24 -28.85 4.67
CA VAL A 42 5.09 -27.83 3.61
C VAL A 42 3.81 -27.01 3.81
N ARG A 43 2.67 -27.64 4.13
CA ARG A 43 1.41 -26.93 4.42
C ARG A 43 1.61 -25.91 5.54
N ASN A 44 2.27 -26.30 6.63
CA ASN A 44 2.52 -25.41 7.76
C ASN A 44 3.39 -24.21 7.36
N LEU A 45 4.42 -24.41 6.52
CA LEU A 45 5.23 -23.31 5.98
C LEU A 45 4.38 -22.34 5.13
N ILE A 46 3.45 -22.86 4.32
CA ILE A 46 2.55 -22.05 3.51
C ILE A 46 1.59 -21.25 4.39
N SER A 47 0.97 -21.87 5.40
CA SER A 47 0.06 -21.18 6.32
C SER A 47 0.77 -20.08 7.11
N ILE A 48 2.02 -20.31 7.53
CA ILE A 48 2.86 -19.28 8.17
C ILE A 48 3.12 -18.11 7.21
N GLU A 49 3.50 -18.38 5.96
CA GLU A 49 3.73 -17.34 4.95
C GLU A 49 2.44 -16.56 4.61
N LEU A 50 1.30 -17.24 4.49
CA LEU A 50 0.02 -16.58 4.24
C LEU A 50 -0.36 -15.67 5.41
N GLU A 51 -0.25 -16.15 6.66
CA GLU A 51 -0.50 -15.33 7.84
C GLU A 51 0.46 -14.13 7.91
N PHE A 52 1.74 -14.33 7.60
CA PHE A 52 2.75 -13.26 7.51
C PHE A 52 2.30 -12.16 6.54
N ARG A 53 1.82 -12.53 5.34
CA ARG A 53 1.35 -11.57 4.34
C ARG A 53 0.07 -10.86 4.78
N TYR A 54 -0.91 -11.58 5.32
CA TYR A 54 -2.16 -10.97 5.77
C TYR A 54 -1.96 -9.96 6.90
N VAL A 55 -1.11 -10.28 7.87
CA VAL A 55 -0.84 -9.35 8.98
C VAL A 55 -0.09 -8.13 8.47
N LYS A 56 0.92 -8.30 7.61
CA LYS A 56 1.60 -7.18 6.95
C LYS A 56 0.62 -6.28 6.21
N GLU A 57 -0.25 -6.87 5.39
CA GLU A 57 -1.27 -6.14 4.64
C GLU A 57 -2.22 -5.39 5.57
N ALA A 58 -2.71 -6.03 6.63
CA ALA A 58 -3.60 -5.42 7.60
C ALA A 58 -2.93 -4.25 8.35
N VAL A 59 -1.65 -4.38 8.72
CA VAL A 59 -0.86 -3.36 9.44
C VAL A 59 -0.52 -2.16 8.56
N PHE A 60 -0.27 -2.36 7.26
CA PHE A 60 0.12 -1.29 6.34
C PHE A 60 -0.98 -0.92 5.33
N ALA A 61 -2.22 -1.36 5.56
CA ALA A 61 -3.33 -1.24 4.60
C ALA A 61 -3.45 0.11 3.86
N PRO A 62 -3.39 1.30 4.53
CA PRO A 62 -3.50 2.58 3.83
C PRO A 62 -2.37 2.84 2.82
N PHE A 63 -1.20 2.22 3.00
CA PHE A 63 0.00 2.49 2.24
C PHE A 63 0.25 1.48 1.13
N LEU A 64 -0.39 0.29 1.17
CA LEU A 64 -0.19 -0.76 0.17
C LEU A 64 -0.35 -0.27 -1.28
N PRO A 65 -1.32 0.62 -1.60
CA PRO A 65 -1.45 1.09 -2.98
C PRO A 65 -0.27 1.90 -3.50
N LEU A 66 0.56 2.48 -2.62
CA LEU A 66 1.79 3.21 -2.98
C LEU A 66 2.92 2.29 -3.48
N PHE A 67 2.75 0.96 -3.43
CA PHE A 67 3.76 0.00 -3.91
C PHE A 67 3.40 -0.60 -5.27
N ARG A 68 2.30 -0.15 -5.88
CA ARG A 68 1.79 -0.68 -7.15
C ARG A 68 1.38 0.44 -8.10
N GLY A 69 1.24 0.11 -9.38
CA GLY A 69 0.61 1.02 -10.33
C GLY A 69 -0.88 1.16 -10.08
N ARG A 70 -1.41 2.35 -10.35
CA ARG A 70 -2.86 2.58 -10.34
C ARG A 70 -3.53 1.80 -11.48
N ALA A 71 -4.73 1.30 -11.22
CA ALA A 71 -5.50 0.54 -12.21
C ALA A 71 -5.98 1.40 -13.39
N ASP A 72 -6.17 2.70 -13.17
CA ASP A 72 -6.60 3.66 -14.19
C ASP A 72 -5.45 4.18 -15.07
N GLY A 73 -4.20 3.81 -14.76
CA GLY A 73 -3.01 4.20 -15.52
C GLY A 73 -2.49 5.60 -15.21
N LEU A 74 -3.08 6.33 -14.26
CA LEU A 74 -2.54 7.62 -13.83
C LEU A 74 -1.25 7.42 -13.01
N GLU A 75 -0.28 8.32 -13.23
CA GLU A 75 0.92 8.37 -12.42
C GLU A 75 0.63 8.94 -11.02
N GLY A 76 1.20 8.29 -10.01
CA GLY A 76 1.17 8.74 -8.62
C GLY A 76 2.42 8.23 -7.90
N VAL A 77 2.57 8.58 -6.63
CA VAL A 77 3.72 8.15 -5.83
C VAL A 77 3.85 6.63 -5.82
N ARG A 78 5.06 6.13 -6.11
CA ARG A 78 5.40 4.71 -6.04
C ARG A 78 6.70 4.48 -5.26
N PHE A 79 6.64 3.62 -4.26
CA PHE A 79 7.80 3.12 -3.53
C PHE A 79 8.27 1.77 -4.09
N PRO A 80 9.57 1.46 -3.97
CA PRO A 80 10.08 0.14 -4.31
C PRO A 80 9.45 -0.95 -3.43
N ALA A 81 9.05 -2.07 -4.05
CA ALA A 81 8.38 -3.17 -3.35
C ALA A 81 9.20 -3.74 -2.17
N TRP A 82 10.54 -3.72 -2.28
CA TRP A 82 11.44 -4.25 -1.26
C TRP A 82 11.36 -3.49 0.07
N VAL A 83 10.97 -2.20 0.06
CA VAL A 83 10.95 -1.35 1.27
C VAL A 83 10.01 -1.95 2.31
N LEU A 84 8.79 -2.30 1.91
CA LEU A 84 7.79 -2.81 2.85
C LEU A 84 8.13 -4.21 3.37
N ASP A 85 8.68 -5.07 2.51
CA ASP A 85 9.10 -6.42 2.88
C ASP A 85 10.25 -6.38 3.89
N ASN A 86 11.24 -5.53 3.64
CA ASN A 86 12.39 -5.39 4.53
C ASN A 86 12.00 -4.74 5.86
N ILE A 87 11.13 -3.72 5.86
CA ILE A 87 10.57 -3.14 7.09
C ILE A 87 9.86 -4.21 7.91
N TRP A 88 9.02 -5.03 7.27
CA TRP A 88 8.27 -6.06 7.98
C TRP A 88 9.16 -7.15 8.56
N SER A 89 10.21 -7.57 7.83
CA SER A 89 11.25 -8.46 8.36
C SER A 89 12.04 -7.83 9.52
N ALA A 90 12.38 -6.54 9.45
CA ALA A 90 13.07 -5.85 10.54
C ALA A 90 12.18 -5.75 11.79
N LEU A 91 10.87 -5.53 11.64
CA LEU A 91 9.90 -5.53 12.73
C LEU A 91 9.78 -6.89 13.43
N GLU A 92 9.81 -8.00 12.67
CA GLU A 92 9.79 -9.35 13.26
C GLU A 92 10.97 -9.58 14.22
N ILE A 93 12.14 -9.04 13.89
CA ILE A 93 13.37 -9.18 14.68
C ILE A 93 13.37 -8.21 15.87
N ARG A 94 13.00 -6.95 15.65
CA ARG A 94 13.15 -5.87 16.64
C ARG A 94 11.97 -5.76 17.60
N GLU A 95 10.78 -6.08 17.12
CA GLU A 95 9.52 -5.95 17.86
C GLU A 95 8.76 -7.29 17.92
N PRO A 96 9.40 -8.40 18.36
CA PRO A 96 8.81 -9.74 18.28
C PRO A 96 7.50 -9.85 19.08
N GLU A 97 7.39 -9.12 20.19
CA GLU A 97 6.16 -9.09 21.00
C GLU A 97 4.99 -8.42 20.26
N LEU A 98 5.24 -7.27 19.61
CA LEU A 98 4.22 -6.58 18.81
C LEU A 98 3.82 -7.42 17.61
N TYR A 99 4.80 -8.07 16.99
CA TYR A 99 4.58 -8.98 15.88
C TYR A 99 3.62 -10.11 16.26
N VAL A 100 3.89 -10.80 17.38
CA VAL A 100 3.01 -11.85 17.91
C VAL A 100 1.63 -11.30 18.29
N GLN A 101 1.56 -10.17 18.99
CA GLN A 101 0.29 -9.52 19.34
C GLN A 101 -0.55 -9.16 18.12
N SER A 102 0.08 -8.73 17.01
CA SER A 102 -0.64 -8.36 15.79
C SER A 102 -1.30 -9.55 15.10
N ARG A 103 -0.66 -10.73 15.15
CA ARG A 103 -1.26 -11.98 14.67
C ARG A 103 -2.51 -12.35 15.47
N TYR A 104 -2.42 -12.29 16.80
CA TYR A 104 -3.57 -12.56 17.66
C TYR A 104 -4.70 -11.55 17.43
N ALA A 105 -4.37 -10.26 17.31
CA ALA A 105 -5.35 -9.21 17.05
C ALA A 105 -6.06 -9.44 15.71
N LEU A 106 -5.34 -9.80 14.65
CA LEU A 106 -5.94 -10.01 13.32
C LEU A 106 -6.94 -11.17 13.31
N ARG A 107 -6.65 -12.28 14.00
CA ARG A 107 -7.52 -13.46 14.04
C ARG A 107 -8.91 -13.17 14.62
N GLY A 108 -9.02 -12.17 15.50
CA GLY A 108 -10.29 -11.75 16.11
C GLY A 108 -10.93 -10.55 15.43
N LEU A 109 -10.26 -9.91 14.47
CA LEU A 109 -10.69 -8.64 13.90
C LEU A 109 -11.84 -8.80 12.90
N ARG A 110 -12.95 -8.09 13.12
CA ARG A 110 -14.07 -7.98 12.19
C ARG A 110 -14.02 -6.69 11.39
N THR A 111 -14.82 -6.60 10.34
CA THR A 111 -14.86 -5.45 9.44
C THR A 111 -15.29 -4.16 10.16
N GLU A 112 -16.22 -4.26 11.10
CA GLU A 112 -16.77 -3.17 11.89
C GLU A 112 -15.90 -2.76 13.09
N ASP A 113 -14.90 -3.58 13.43
CA ASP A 113 -14.06 -3.34 14.60
C ASP A 113 -13.07 -2.17 14.33
N PRO A 114 -12.76 -1.37 15.36
CA PRO A 114 -11.71 -0.37 15.23
C PRO A 114 -10.35 -1.04 14.93
N THR A 115 -9.46 -0.31 14.24
CA THR A 115 -8.10 -0.81 14.00
C THR A 115 -7.40 -1.12 15.35
N PRO A 116 -6.82 -2.32 15.51
CA PRO A 116 -6.10 -2.69 16.73
C PRO A 116 -4.95 -1.74 17.07
N VAL A 117 -4.79 -1.42 18.35
CA VAL A 117 -3.72 -0.53 18.84
C VAL A 117 -2.32 -1.03 18.48
N VAL A 118 -2.13 -2.35 18.47
CA VAL A 118 -0.85 -2.97 18.08
C VAL A 118 -0.44 -2.63 16.64
N PHE A 119 -1.38 -2.44 15.71
CA PHE A 119 -1.05 -2.05 14.34
C PHE A 119 -0.47 -0.63 14.30
N PHE A 120 -1.03 0.28 15.09
CA PHE A 120 -0.48 1.63 15.23
C PHE A 120 0.94 1.61 15.80
N ARG A 121 1.19 0.79 16.83
CA ARG A 121 2.52 0.64 17.45
C ARG A 121 3.54 0.09 16.46
N LEU A 122 3.17 -0.92 15.65
CA LEU A 122 4.03 -1.47 14.62
C LEU A 122 4.38 -0.44 13.54
N VAL A 123 3.42 0.39 13.10
CA VAL A 123 3.71 1.44 12.12
C VAL A 123 4.59 2.54 12.71
N THR A 124 4.39 2.91 13.99
CA THR A 124 5.30 3.83 14.69
C THR A 124 6.72 3.27 14.76
N ALA A 125 6.87 1.99 15.13
CA ALA A 125 8.18 1.32 15.16
C ALA A 125 8.82 1.23 13.77
N ALA A 126 8.04 0.96 12.72
CA ALA A 126 8.52 0.97 11.34
C ALA A 126 9.09 2.33 10.93
N ALA A 127 8.39 3.43 11.26
CA ALA A 127 8.86 4.78 10.98
C ALA A 127 10.18 5.08 11.72
N GLN A 128 10.32 4.61 12.97
CA GLN A 128 11.56 4.73 13.75
C GLN A 128 12.70 3.91 13.14
N ILE A 129 12.46 2.67 12.70
CA ILE A 129 13.47 1.85 12.00
C ILE A 129 13.97 2.58 10.75
N CYS A 130 13.07 3.16 9.97
CA CYS A 130 13.45 3.90 8.76
C CYS A 130 14.38 5.09 9.04
N ARG A 131 14.24 5.74 10.20
CA ARG A 131 15.04 6.92 10.58
C ARG A 131 16.33 6.56 11.27
N ASP A 132 16.23 5.70 12.28
CA ASP A 132 17.31 5.47 13.22
C ASP A 132 18.21 4.32 12.76
N ASN A 133 17.66 3.37 11.99
CA ASN A 133 18.32 2.12 11.61
C ASN A 133 18.06 1.76 10.12
N PRO A 134 18.26 2.68 9.16
CA PRO A 134 17.93 2.43 7.75
C PRO A 134 18.73 1.27 7.14
N HIS A 135 19.92 0.97 7.67
CA HIS A 135 20.75 -0.16 7.20
C HIS A 135 20.10 -1.53 7.39
N ASP A 136 19.16 -1.66 8.34
CA ASP A 136 18.44 -2.92 8.58
C ASP A 136 17.46 -3.24 7.45
N ILE A 137 17.08 -2.23 6.65
CA ILE A 137 16.05 -2.35 5.63
C ILE A 137 16.54 -2.05 4.21
N LEU A 138 17.72 -1.46 4.05
CA LEU A 138 18.31 -1.20 2.75
C LEU A 138 18.65 -2.52 2.02
N PRO A 139 18.54 -2.58 0.68
CA PRO A 139 18.97 -3.74 -0.09
C PRO A 139 20.49 -3.95 0.03
N ALA A 140 20.97 -5.14 -0.34
CA ALA A 140 22.37 -5.53 -0.18
C ALA A 140 23.39 -4.62 -0.92
N LYS A 141 22.95 -3.93 -1.98
CA LYS A 141 23.74 -2.96 -2.73
C LYS A 141 22.91 -1.68 -2.87
N PRO A 142 22.80 -0.87 -1.81
CA PRO A 142 21.95 0.30 -1.84
C PRO A 142 22.63 1.43 -2.63
N ASP A 143 21.81 2.24 -3.29
CA ASP A 143 22.24 3.53 -3.84
C ASP A 143 21.66 4.72 -3.05
N ALA A 144 21.98 5.93 -3.48
CA ALA A 144 21.51 7.15 -2.82
C ALA A 144 19.99 7.35 -2.94
N THR A 145 19.35 6.76 -3.95
CA THR A 145 17.90 6.85 -4.15
C THR A 145 17.16 5.91 -3.20
N ASP A 146 17.72 4.74 -2.89
CA ASP A 146 17.16 3.80 -1.91
C ASP A 146 17.06 4.44 -0.51
N GLY A 147 18.13 5.11 -0.08
CA GLY A 147 18.14 5.83 1.21
C GLY A 147 17.10 6.95 1.27
N LYS A 148 16.91 7.69 0.16
CA LYS A 148 15.87 8.71 0.06
C LYS A 148 14.47 8.11 0.08
N ALA A 149 14.25 6.99 -0.61
CA ALA A 149 12.96 6.31 -0.62
C ALA A 149 12.55 5.83 0.78
N VAL A 150 13.49 5.27 1.54
CA VAL A 150 13.29 4.87 2.94
C VAL A 150 12.95 6.08 3.83
N ALA A 151 13.73 7.15 3.73
CA ALA A 151 13.51 8.35 4.54
C ALA A 151 12.16 9.01 4.21
N GLU A 152 11.81 9.09 2.93
CA GLU A 152 10.52 9.63 2.48
C GLU A 152 9.36 8.75 2.95
N PHE A 153 9.48 7.42 2.84
CA PHE A 153 8.43 6.52 3.30
C PHE A 153 8.19 6.63 4.82
N ALA A 154 9.23 6.91 5.62
CA ALA A 154 9.05 7.19 7.05
C ALA A 154 8.07 8.34 7.31
N SER A 155 8.13 9.41 6.51
CA SER A 155 7.20 10.54 6.60
C SER A 155 5.76 10.18 6.19
N TYR A 156 5.58 9.21 5.29
CA TYR A 156 4.25 8.63 5.02
C TYR A 156 3.74 7.83 6.22
N LEU A 157 4.62 7.03 6.84
CA LEU A 157 4.25 6.19 7.98
C LEU A 157 3.79 7.02 9.18
N ASP A 158 4.32 8.22 9.42
CA ASP A 158 3.83 9.09 10.52
C ASP A 158 2.35 9.46 10.38
N LEU A 159 1.82 9.49 9.16
CA LEU A 159 0.43 9.82 8.88
C LEU A 159 -0.52 8.65 9.15
N HIS A 160 -0.05 7.52 9.67
CA HIS A 160 -0.82 6.28 9.76
C HIS A 160 -2.16 6.40 10.51
N ARG A 161 -2.23 7.24 11.57
CA ARG A 161 -3.48 7.44 12.32
C ARG A 161 -4.51 8.19 11.49
N ILE A 162 -4.11 9.30 10.89
CA ILE A 162 -4.96 10.14 10.05
C ILE A 162 -5.37 9.37 8.79
N SER A 163 -4.43 8.66 8.17
CA SER A 163 -4.67 7.86 6.98
C SER A 163 -5.71 6.77 7.22
N ARG A 164 -5.62 6.02 8.33
CA ARG A 164 -6.64 5.01 8.67
C ARG A 164 -8.00 5.62 8.96
N ALA A 165 -8.03 6.73 9.69
CA ALA A 165 -9.29 7.44 9.95
C ALA A 165 -9.92 8.00 8.65
N LEU A 166 -9.09 8.41 7.69
CA LEU A 166 -9.55 8.87 6.38
C LEU A 166 -10.08 7.70 5.56
N MET A 167 -9.38 6.57 5.53
CA MET A 167 -9.80 5.37 4.81
C MET A 167 -11.11 4.79 5.33
N SER A 168 -11.35 4.80 6.65
CA SER A 168 -12.63 4.34 7.20
C SER A 168 -13.82 5.24 6.83
N LYS A 169 -13.57 6.52 6.56
CA LYS A 169 -14.58 7.49 6.11
C LYS A 169 -14.66 7.62 4.60
N LEU A 170 -13.75 6.98 3.85
CA LEU A 170 -13.64 7.16 2.41
C LEU A 170 -14.94 6.85 1.66
N PRO A 171 -15.66 5.74 1.94
CA PRO A 171 -16.94 5.45 1.26
C PRO A 171 -17.96 6.58 1.43
N ASP A 172 -18.05 7.17 2.62
CA ASP A 172 -18.96 8.27 2.91
C ASP A 172 -18.54 9.56 2.22
N LEU A 173 -17.23 9.84 2.20
CA LEU A 173 -16.62 11.00 1.54
C LEU A 173 -16.64 10.90 0.01
N LEU A 174 -16.83 9.69 -0.54
CA LEU A 174 -16.98 9.51 -1.97
C LEU A 174 -18.33 10.05 -2.48
N GLY A 175 -19.35 10.10 -1.63
CA GLY A 175 -20.64 10.73 -1.92
C GLY A 175 -20.59 12.26 -1.96
N ARG A 176 -21.75 12.90 -1.73
CA ARG A 176 -21.83 14.36 -1.63
C ARG A 176 -21.08 14.84 -0.39
N ILE A 177 -20.19 15.82 -0.57
CA ILE A 177 -19.51 16.50 0.53
C ILE A 177 -20.34 17.72 0.93
N ASP A 178 -20.94 17.67 2.12
CA ASP A 178 -21.58 18.81 2.76
C ASP A 178 -20.57 19.65 3.57
N ALA A 179 -21.05 20.72 4.21
CA ALA A 179 -20.19 21.62 4.99
C ALA A 179 -19.51 20.90 6.19
N ASP A 180 -20.19 19.94 6.81
CA ASP A 180 -19.66 19.20 7.97
C ASP A 180 -18.53 18.26 7.54
N ARG A 181 -18.76 17.47 6.48
CA ARG A 181 -17.75 16.60 5.87
C ARG A 181 -16.55 17.39 5.36
N ALA A 182 -16.78 18.54 4.73
CA ALA A 182 -15.72 19.43 4.29
C ALA A 182 -14.87 19.93 5.48
N THR A 183 -15.51 20.27 6.59
CA THR A 183 -14.82 20.72 7.82
C THR A 183 -13.98 19.60 8.41
N VAL A 184 -14.50 18.39 8.50
CA VAL A 184 -13.75 17.21 8.97
C VAL A 184 -12.53 16.95 8.09
N LEU A 185 -12.70 16.97 6.76
CA LEU A 185 -11.59 16.75 5.83
C LEU A 185 -10.50 17.81 5.98
N ARG A 186 -10.88 19.10 6.06
CA ARG A 186 -9.94 20.21 6.28
C ARG A 186 -9.18 20.06 7.59
N LEU A 187 -9.85 19.61 8.65
CA LEU A 187 -9.19 19.35 9.93
C LEU A 187 -8.15 18.23 9.80
N MET A 188 -8.47 17.12 9.14
CA MET A 188 -7.53 16.01 8.91
C MET A 188 -6.29 16.46 8.11
N PHE A 189 -6.47 17.30 7.08
CA PHE A 189 -5.36 17.86 6.31
C PHE A 189 -4.53 18.85 7.13
N LYS A 190 -5.19 19.68 7.95
CA LYS A 190 -4.49 20.58 8.89
C LYS A 190 -3.65 19.79 9.88
N ASP A 191 -4.18 18.71 10.44
CA ASP A 191 -3.46 17.84 11.39
C ASP A 191 -2.28 17.15 10.70
N ALA A 192 -2.43 16.71 9.45
CA ALA A 192 -1.32 16.16 8.68
C ALA A 192 -0.19 17.18 8.44
N CYS A 193 -0.53 18.43 8.10
CA CYS A 193 0.45 19.51 7.98
C CYS A 193 1.11 19.89 9.31
N ALA A 194 0.45 19.62 10.45
CA ALA A 194 1.03 19.84 11.77
C ALA A 194 2.04 18.76 12.16
N ILE A 195 1.94 17.55 11.59
CA ILE A 195 2.91 16.46 11.78
C ILE A 195 4.19 16.75 10.99
N ASP A 196 4.06 17.13 9.72
CA ASP A 196 5.18 17.42 8.83
C ASP A 196 4.78 18.51 7.81
N PRO A 197 5.69 19.42 7.41
CA PRO A 197 5.39 20.46 6.42
C PRO A 197 4.82 19.95 5.09
N GLY A 198 5.18 18.74 4.66
CA GLY A 198 4.64 18.04 3.49
C GLY A 198 3.52 17.05 3.80
N GLY A 199 3.06 16.96 5.04
CA GLY A 199 2.10 15.94 5.50
C GLY A 199 0.75 16.03 4.79
N GLY A 200 0.23 17.24 4.52
CA GLY A 200 -1.00 17.41 3.74
C GLY A 200 -0.89 16.87 2.31
N PHE A 201 0.27 17.05 1.67
CA PHE A 201 0.53 16.51 0.33
C PHE A 201 0.62 14.98 0.37
N ARG A 202 1.40 14.42 1.31
CA ARG A 202 1.51 12.96 1.46
C ARG A 202 0.16 12.30 1.80
N LEU A 203 -0.68 12.95 2.59
CA LEU A 203 -2.04 12.48 2.86
C LEU A 203 -2.90 12.46 1.58
N LEU A 204 -2.75 13.47 0.71
CA LEU A 204 -3.41 13.50 -0.59
C LEU A 204 -2.93 12.35 -1.48
N GLU A 205 -1.63 12.06 -1.51
CA GLU A 205 -1.07 10.94 -2.29
C GLU A 205 -1.53 9.58 -1.76
N ILE A 206 -1.60 9.40 -0.44
CA ILE A 206 -2.19 8.22 0.18
C ILE A 206 -3.64 8.07 -0.27
N LEU A 207 -4.43 9.14 -0.15
CA LEU A 207 -5.82 9.14 -0.57
C LEU A 207 -5.94 8.79 -2.05
N PHE A 208 -5.19 9.49 -2.90
CA PHE A 208 -5.18 9.28 -4.34
C PHE A 208 -4.90 7.82 -4.67
N ALA A 209 -3.85 7.23 -4.12
CA ALA A 209 -3.49 5.83 -4.35
C ALA A 209 -4.59 4.84 -3.95
N ASN A 210 -5.45 5.17 -2.98
CA ASN A 210 -6.57 4.34 -2.53
C ASN A 210 -7.87 4.56 -3.32
N LEU A 211 -7.94 5.55 -4.23
CA LEU A 211 -9.10 5.75 -5.10
C LEU A 211 -9.06 4.81 -6.31
N ASP A 212 -10.19 4.20 -6.65
CA ASP A 212 -10.34 3.38 -7.86
C ASP A 212 -10.20 4.23 -9.13
N GLU A 213 -10.78 5.44 -9.12
CA GLU A 213 -10.76 6.38 -10.24
C GLU A 213 -10.07 7.68 -9.84
N GLY A 214 -8.99 8.01 -10.52
CA GLY A 214 -8.17 9.17 -10.19
C GLY A 214 -8.88 10.52 -10.30
N PRO A 215 -9.82 10.77 -11.24
CA PRO A 215 -10.57 12.03 -11.28
C PRO A 215 -11.34 12.34 -9.99
N GLN A 216 -11.65 11.33 -9.18
CA GLN A 216 -12.32 11.53 -7.89
C GLN A 216 -11.47 12.36 -6.92
N ILE A 217 -10.15 12.46 -7.10
CA ILE A 217 -9.28 13.27 -6.23
C ILE A 217 -9.60 14.76 -6.31
N ILE A 218 -10.12 15.24 -7.45
CA ILE A 218 -10.39 16.66 -7.71
C ILE A 218 -11.34 17.24 -6.65
N LYS A 219 -12.36 16.48 -6.23
CA LYS A 219 -13.31 16.96 -5.21
C LYS A 219 -12.64 17.14 -3.84
N PHE A 220 -11.69 16.27 -3.49
CA PHE A 220 -10.97 16.37 -2.22
C PHE A 220 -10.05 17.57 -2.26
N VAL A 221 -9.31 17.76 -3.37
CA VAL A 221 -8.48 18.93 -3.61
C VAL A 221 -9.30 20.21 -3.50
N ALA A 222 -10.42 20.32 -4.21
CA ALA A 222 -11.30 21.50 -4.16
C ALA A 222 -11.80 21.78 -2.73
N THR A 223 -12.18 20.72 -2.00
CA THR A 223 -12.70 20.84 -0.63
C THR A 223 -11.65 21.36 0.35
N VAL A 224 -10.39 20.90 0.23
CA VAL A 224 -9.30 21.32 1.13
C VAL A 224 -8.63 22.62 0.69
N SER A 225 -8.69 22.97 -0.60
CA SER A 225 -8.01 24.13 -1.19
C SER A 225 -8.72 25.46 -0.94
N ASP A 226 -10.00 25.45 -0.54
CA ASP A 226 -10.80 26.65 -0.23
C ASP A 226 -10.15 27.57 0.84
N ARG A 227 -9.15 27.07 1.59
CA ARG A 227 -8.27 27.85 2.49
C ARG A 227 -6.80 27.38 2.53
N ALA A 228 -6.37 26.54 1.60
CA ALA A 228 -5.00 26.05 1.61
C ALA A 228 -4.07 27.16 1.11
N SER A 229 -2.97 27.42 1.81
CA SER A 229 -2.02 28.46 1.42
C SER A 229 -1.55 28.25 -0.02
N GLU A 230 -1.23 29.31 -0.75
CA GLU A 230 -0.63 29.22 -2.10
C GLU A 230 0.54 28.23 -2.17
N ARG A 231 1.22 28.02 -1.04
CA ARG A 231 2.26 27.00 -0.85
C ARG A 231 1.74 25.56 -1.02
N PHE A 232 0.53 25.22 -0.57
CA PHE A 232 -0.07 23.89 -0.78
C PHE A 232 -0.28 23.58 -2.27
N LEU A 233 -0.72 24.58 -3.05
CA LEU A 233 -0.90 24.42 -4.50
C LEU A 233 0.43 24.49 -5.27
N ALA A 234 1.31 25.44 -4.92
CA ALA A 234 2.61 25.64 -5.58
C ALA A 234 3.64 24.55 -5.29
N SER A 235 3.52 23.84 -4.16
CA SER A 235 4.40 22.70 -3.81
C SER A 235 3.83 21.36 -4.25
N SER A 236 2.56 21.31 -4.66
CA SER A 236 1.93 20.05 -5.05
C SER A 236 2.14 19.77 -6.53
N GLU A 237 2.36 18.51 -6.85
CA GLU A 237 2.27 18.01 -8.23
C GLU A 237 0.87 18.19 -8.84
N LEU A 238 -0.10 18.80 -8.13
CA LEU A 238 -1.41 19.18 -8.68
C LEU A 238 -1.32 20.22 -9.80
N ALA A 239 -0.26 21.03 -9.83
CA ALA A 239 0.00 21.92 -10.97
C ALA A 239 0.13 21.13 -12.28
N VAL A 240 0.65 19.89 -12.21
CA VAL A 240 0.88 18.98 -13.34
C VAL A 240 -0.21 17.89 -13.41
N PHE A 241 -1.05 17.74 -12.38
CA PHE A 241 -2.11 16.74 -12.35
C PHE A 241 -3.13 16.88 -13.50
N GLY A 242 -3.48 18.12 -13.84
CA GLY A 242 -4.31 18.39 -15.03
C GLY A 242 -3.65 17.88 -16.32
N GLU A 243 -2.34 18.08 -16.48
CA GLU A 243 -1.56 17.60 -17.62
C GLU A 243 -1.44 16.07 -17.65
N ARG A 244 -1.34 15.42 -16.49
CA ARG A 244 -1.36 13.94 -16.36
C ARG A 244 -2.69 13.35 -16.82
N ILE A 245 -3.81 13.95 -16.40
CA ILE A 245 -5.14 13.52 -16.86
C ILE A 245 -5.25 13.67 -18.37
N LEU A 246 -4.86 14.82 -18.91
CA LEU A 246 -4.92 15.07 -20.36
C LEU A 246 -4.05 14.07 -21.13
N SER A 247 -2.83 13.80 -20.67
CA SER A 247 -1.93 12.80 -21.27
C SER A 247 -2.56 11.40 -21.32
N VAL A 248 -3.23 10.96 -20.24
CA VAL A 248 -3.91 9.66 -20.23
C VAL A 248 -5.13 9.65 -21.16
N ILE A 249 -5.89 10.74 -21.23
CA ILE A 249 -7.01 10.86 -22.17
C ILE A 249 -6.51 10.80 -23.62
N GLU A 250 -5.43 11.53 -23.95
CA GLU A 250 -4.82 11.54 -25.27
C GLU A 250 -4.32 10.15 -25.68
N ALA A 251 -3.64 9.44 -24.76
CA ALA A 251 -3.19 8.06 -24.99
C ALA A 251 -4.37 7.11 -25.28
N ARG A 252 -5.42 7.16 -24.45
CA ARG A 252 -6.62 6.33 -24.65
C ARG A 252 -7.38 6.68 -25.93
N LEU A 253 -7.41 7.96 -26.30
CA LEU A 253 -8.01 8.41 -27.57
C LEU A 253 -7.19 7.92 -28.77
N ALA A 254 -5.86 7.88 -28.66
CA ALA A 254 -4.99 7.32 -29.69
C ALA A 254 -5.23 5.81 -29.86
N ASP A 255 -5.31 5.06 -28.76
CA ASP A 255 -5.62 3.62 -28.78
C ASP A 255 -7.00 3.35 -29.41
N LEU A 256 -8.01 4.14 -29.04
CA LEU A 256 -9.35 4.04 -29.61
C LEU A 256 -9.36 4.35 -31.11
N LYS A 257 -8.66 5.42 -31.54
CA LYS A 257 -8.51 5.76 -32.97
C LYS A 257 -7.82 4.64 -33.73
N ALA A 258 -6.77 4.03 -33.17
CA ALA A 258 -6.08 2.89 -33.79
C ALA A 258 -7.00 1.67 -33.90
N TYR A 259 -7.78 1.38 -32.85
CA TYR A 259 -8.77 0.29 -32.86
C TYR A 259 -9.86 0.51 -33.93
N ILE A 260 -10.43 1.72 -34.00
CA ILE A 260 -11.45 2.08 -35.00
C ILE A 260 -10.86 2.07 -36.42
N GLY A 261 -9.65 2.62 -36.61
CA GLY A 261 -8.94 2.61 -37.88
C GLY A 261 -8.53 1.20 -38.33
N GLY A 262 -8.32 0.27 -37.40
CA GLY A 262 -8.13 -1.15 -37.66
C GLY A 262 -9.40 -1.84 -38.17
N ARG A 263 -10.57 -1.52 -37.60
CA ARG A 263 -11.87 -2.01 -38.11
C ARG A 263 -12.17 -1.55 -39.53
N GLY A 264 -11.74 -0.35 -39.90
CA GLY A 264 -11.88 0.18 -41.26
C GLY A 264 -11.12 -0.61 -42.32
N LYS A 265 -10.02 -1.30 -41.94
CA LYS A 265 -9.22 -2.12 -42.87
C LYS A 265 -9.72 -3.55 -43.03
N VAL A 266 -10.51 -4.07 -42.09
CA VAL A 266 -11.03 -5.47 -42.15
C VAL A 266 -12.31 -5.57 -43.00
N CYS A 267 -12.98 -4.45 -43.28
CA CYS A 267 -14.19 -4.44 -44.13
C CYS A 267 -13.95 -4.10 -45.61
N GLU A 268 -12.71 -3.83 -46.04
CA GLU A 268 -12.39 -3.62 -47.47
C GLU A 268 -11.90 -4.88 -48.19
N ASP A 269 -11.66 -5.98 -47.45
CA ASP A 269 -11.20 -7.28 -47.99
C ASP A 269 -12.26 -8.40 -47.87
N LEU A 270 -13.56 -8.06 -47.97
CA LEU A 270 -14.65 -9.03 -48.14
C LEU A 270 -15.53 -8.69 -49.34
#